data_AF-A0A6I1I1F9-F1
#
_entry.id   AF-A0A6I1I1F9-F1
#
_cell.length_a   1.000
_cell.length_b   1.000
_cell.length_c   1.000
_cell.angle_alpha   90.00
_cell.angle_beta   90.00
_cell.angle_gamma   90.00
#
_symmetry.space_group_name_H-M   'P 1'
#
loop_
_entity.id
_entity.type
_entity.pdbx_description
1 polymer ?
#
loop_
_entity_poly.entity_id
_entity_poly.type
_entity_poly.pdbx_seq_one_letter_code
_entity_poly.pdbx_strand_id
1 'polypeptide(L)'
;MNKNTSTGTTPAAIAAAEQALGRALPPSFVQWLLVNNGRALGALSVFPVYDAANARKTWESITRHYQEDWQQWLENMDGSGTDAGSLLPFAQFGTGDYYCFDYAQTEATGEPAVVLWSHETGATTTVAPGFAAFLALPGRPG
;
A
#
# COMPACT_ATOMS: atom_id res chain seq x y z
N MET A 1 -2.67 -11.11 30.61
CA MET A 1 -1.74 -11.78 29.65
C MET A 1 -1.72 -10.96 28.37
N ASN A 2 -0.72 -10.11 28.17
CA ASN A 2 -0.59 -9.32 26.95
C ASN A 2 -0.05 -10.24 25.84
N LYS A 3 -0.92 -10.67 24.92
CA LYS A 3 -0.46 -11.25 23.66
C LYS A 3 0.06 -10.09 22.81
N ASN A 4 1.38 -9.88 22.80
CA ASN A 4 2.02 -9.07 21.77
C ASN A 4 1.82 -9.77 20.42
N THR A 5 0.74 -9.43 19.72
CA THR A 5 0.37 -9.97 18.40
C THR A 5 1.02 -9.17 17.26
N SER A 6 2.25 -8.71 17.43
CA SER A 6 2.97 -8.02 16.34
C SER A 6 3.50 -9.06 15.37
N THR A 7 2.79 -9.26 14.26
CA THR A 7 3.23 -10.05 13.10
C THR A 7 4.11 -9.19 12.20
N GLY A 8 5.23 -8.68 12.73
CA GLY A 8 6.22 -8.00 11.89
C GLY A 8 6.80 -8.94 10.84
N THR A 9 7.41 -8.38 9.79
CA THR A 9 8.11 -9.16 8.75
C THR A 9 9.62 -8.97 8.84
N THR A 10 10.36 -9.61 7.93
CA THR A 10 11.81 -9.51 7.83
C THR A 10 12.25 -8.57 6.70
N PRO A 11 13.46 -7.98 6.80
CA PRO A 11 14.05 -7.21 5.70
C PRO A 11 14.15 -8.01 4.40
N ALA A 12 14.39 -9.33 4.48
CA ALA A 12 14.48 -10.20 3.30
C ALA A 12 13.13 -10.31 2.56
N ALA A 13 12.02 -10.43 3.29
CA ALA A 13 10.68 -10.46 2.71
C ALA A 13 10.31 -9.11 2.07
N ILE A 14 10.71 -8.00 2.71
CA ILE A 14 10.53 -6.66 2.15
C ILE A 14 11.32 -6.50 0.85
N ALA A 15 12.61 -6.86 0.85
CA ALA A 15 13.45 -6.79 -0.34
C ALA A 15 12.90 -7.65 -1.49
N ALA A 16 12.35 -8.83 -1.18
CA ALA A 16 11.70 -9.68 -2.18
C ALA A 16 10.43 -9.02 -2.77
N ALA A 17 9.62 -8.36 -1.93
CA ALA A 17 8.46 -7.61 -2.39
C ALA A 17 8.86 -6.42 -3.26
N GLU A 18 9.88 -5.64 -2.87
CA GLU A 18 10.42 -4.52 -3.65
C GLU A 18 10.96 -4.98 -5.00
N GLN A 19 11.69 -6.10 -5.02
CA GLN A 19 12.19 -6.71 -6.25
C GLN A 19 11.02 -7.14 -7.17
N ALA A 20 9.97 -7.75 -6.63
CA ALA A 20 8.80 -8.19 -7.39
C ALA A 20 7.94 -7.01 -7.91
N LEU A 21 7.92 -5.90 -7.17
CA LEU A 21 7.24 -4.66 -7.57
C LEU A 21 8.09 -3.81 -8.54
N GLY A 22 9.38 -4.11 -8.67
CA GLY A 22 10.33 -3.31 -9.46
C GLY A 22 10.56 -1.91 -8.90
N ARG A 23 10.25 -1.66 -7.61
CA ARG A 23 10.43 -0.36 -6.94
C ARG A 23 10.58 -0.53 -5.43
N ALA A 24 11.29 0.41 -4.81
CA ALA A 24 11.45 0.46 -3.36
C ALA A 24 10.16 0.91 -2.67
N LEU A 25 9.85 0.32 -1.51
CA LEU A 25 8.75 0.73 -0.65
C LEU A 25 9.14 2.00 0.13
N PRO A 26 8.17 2.84 0.54
CA PRO A 26 8.47 4.03 1.32
C PRO A 26 9.17 3.68 2.64
N PRO A 27 10.25 4.37 3.03
CA PRO A 27 11.00 4.09 4.26
C PRO A 27 10.12 4.00 5.51
N SER A 28 9.18 4.92 5.69
CA SER A 28 8.27 4.87 6.84
C SER A 28 7.29 3.69 6.78
N PHE A 29 6.91 3.22 5.59
CA PHE A 29 6.12 2.00 5.41
C PHE A 29 6.94 0.74 5.73
N VAL A 30 8.19 0.68 5.29
CA VAL A 30 9.15 -0.40 5.63
C VAL A 30 9.28 -0.55 7.14
N GLN A 31 9.53 0.55 7.86
CA GLN A 31 9.63 0.54 9.33
C GLN A 31 8.34 0.02 9.98
N TRP A 32 7.18 0.40 9.42
CA TRP A 32 5.90 -0.08 9.93
C TRP A 32 5.68 -1.57 9.68
N LEU A 33 6.03 -2.09 8.49
CA LEU A 33 5.91 -3.51 8.11
C LEU A 33 6.77 -4.42 9.00
N LEU A 34 7.96 -3.96 9.39
CA LEU A 34 8.83 -4.69 10.33
C LEU A 34 8.18 -4.93 11.69
N VAL A 35 7.15 -4.16 12.04
CA VAL A 35 6.43 -4.29 13.32
C VAL A 35 5.00 -4.83 13.13
N ASN A 36 4.37 -4.56 11.98
CA ASN A 36 2.93 -4.76 11.79
C ASN A 36 2.54 -5.56 10.53
N ASN A 37 3.48 -6.04 9.69
CA ASN A 37 3.27 -6.68 8.37
C ASN A 37 1.81 -6.95 7.96
N GLY A 38 1.11 -5.90 7.52
CA GLY A 38 -0.31 -5.92 7.22
C GLY A 38 -1.21 -5.91 8.46
N ARG A 39 -2.16 -4.96 8.50
CA ARG A 39 -3.02 -4.77 9.66
C ARG A 39 -4.31 -4.02 9.31
N ALA A 40 -5.40 -4.41 9.97
CA ALA A 40 -6.61 -3.60 10.03
C ALA A 40 -6.43 -2.43 11.01
N LEU A 41 -6.62 -1.21 10.50
CA LEU A 41 -6.57 0.05 11.23
C LEU A 41 -7.97 0.70 11.21
N GLY A 42 -8.92 0.09 11.94
CA GLY A 42 -10.34 0.41 11.80
C GLY A 42 -10.93 -0.32 10.59
N ALA A 43 -11.64 0.39 9.71
CA ALA A 43 -12.14 -0.16 8.44
C ALA A 43 -11.04 -0.30 7.37
N LEU A 44 -9.93 0.42 7.53
CA LEU A 44 -8.79 0.36 6.62
C LEU A 44 -8.00 -0.95 6.80
N SER A 45 -7.83 -1.70 5.73
CA SER A 45 -6.95 -2.86 5.67
C SER A 45 -5.66 -2.53 4.92
N VAL A 46 -4.54 -2.46 5.64
CA VAL A 46 -3.20 -2.26 5.06
C VAL A 46 -2.63 -3.60 4.62
N PHE A 47 -2.16 -3.68 3.37
CA PHE A 47 -1.63 -4.90 2.80
C PHE A 47 -0.29 -5.31 3.42
N PRO A 48 -0.10 -6.60 3.74
CA PRO A 48 1.21 -7.13 4.12
C PRO A 48 2.14 -7.22 2.91
N VAL A 49 3.43 -7.42 3.17
CA VAL A 49 4.30 -8.13 2.21
C VAL A 49 4.21 -9.63 2.46
N TYR A 50 4.35 -10.42 1.40
CA TYR A 50 4.32 -11.87 1.52
C TYR A 50 5.49 -12.36 2.40
N ASP A 51 5.16 -13.09 3.46
CA ASP A 51 6.11 -13.70 4.37
C ASP A 51 5.86 -15.21 4.40
N ALA A 52 6.84 -16.00 3.95
CA ALA A 52 6.73 -17.46 3.91
C ALA A 52 6.48 -18.08 5.29
N ALA A 53 6.96 -17.45 6.38
CA ALA A 53 6.69 -17.91 7.73
C ALA A 53 5.21 -17.71 8.14
N ASN A 54 4.50 -16.82 7.46
CA ASN A 54 3.11 -16.46 7.72
C ASN A 54 2.24 -16.54 6.44
N ALA A 55 2.58 -17.43 5.50
CA ALA A 55 2.06 -17.43 4.13
C ALA A 55 0.53 -17.32 4.02
N ARG A 56 -0.22 -18.03 4.88
CA ARG A 56 -1.68 -17.97 4.89
C ARG A 56 -2.22 -16.58 5.27
N LYS A 57 -1.55 -15.88 6.17
CA LYS A 57 -1.97 -14.55 6.65
C LYS A 57 -1.53 -13.44 5.72
N THR A 58 -0.44 -13.64 4.99
CA THR A 58 0.16 -12.65 4.09
C THR A 58 -0.06 -12.96 2.62
N TRP A 59 -1.01 -13.85 2.32
CA TRP A 59 -1.34 -14.25 0.96
C TRP A 59 -1.84 -13.08 0.12
N GLU A 60 -2.72 -12.26 0.72
CA GLU A 60 -3.26 -11.00 0.19
C GLU A 60 -2.19 -9.89 0.28
N SER A 61 -1.00 -10.14 -0.28
CA SER A 61 0.13 -9.21 -0.19
C SER A 61 -0.02 -8.03 -1.14
N ILE A 62 0.69 -6.94 -0.83
CA ILE A 62 0.80 -5.76 -1.69
C ILE A 62 1.24 -6.13 -3.12
N THR A 63 2.18 -7.05 -3.28
CA THR A 63 2.65 -7.53 -4.59
C THR A 63 1.54 -8.24 -5.35
N ARG A 64 0.74 -9.07 -4.67
CA ARG A 64 -0.40 -9.76 -5.28
C ARG A 64 -1.45 -8.76 -5.75
N HIS A 65 -1.87 -7.84 -4.88
CA HIS A 65 -2.85 -6.81 -5.26
C HIS A 65 -2.36 -5.95 -6.43
N TYR A 66 -1.07 -5.62 -6.46
CA TYR A 66 -0.49 -4.87 -7.58
C TYR A 66 -0.50 -5.67 -8.90
N GLN A 67 -0.16 -6.95 -8.87
CA GLN A 67 -0.02 -7.77 -10.08
C GLN A 67 -1.35 -8.36 -10.58
N GLU A 68 -2.28 -8.67 -9.68
CA GLU A 68 -3.54 -9.31 -10.04
C GLU A 68 -4.65 -8.27 -10.22
N ASP A 69 -4.95 -7.47 -9.19
CA ASP A 69 -6.09 -6.55 -9.22
C ASP A 69 -5.76 -5.25 -9.97
N TRP A 70 -4.66 -4.60 -9.59
CA TRP A 70 -4.31 -3.28 -10.09
C TRP A 70 -3.89 -3.31 -11.56
N GLN A 71 -3.02 -4.25 -11.95
CA GLN A 71 -2.61 -4.38 -13.36
C GLN A 71 -3.79 -4.72 -14.28
N GLN A 72 -4.70 -5.60 -13.87
CA GLN A 72 -5.91 -5.86 -14.67
C GLN A 72 -6.77 -4.60 -14.83
N TRP A 73 -6.91 -3.78 -13.79
CA TRP A 73 -7.61 -2.51 -13.91
C TRP A 73 -6.90 -1.56 -14.89
N LEU A 74 -5.57 -1.44 -14.80
CA LEU A 74 -4.78 -0.59 -15.71
C LEU A 74 -4.96 -1.02 -17.17
N GLU A 75 -4.89 -2.32 -17.45
CA GLU A 75 -5.07 -2.87 -18.80
C GLU A 75 -6.47 -2.59 -19.35
N ASN A 76 -7.50 -2.70 -18.51
CA ASN A 76 -8.89 -2.40 -18.90
C ASN A 76 -9.15 -0.90 -19.13
N MET A 77 -8.34 -0.04 -18.52
CA MET A 77 -8.43 1.41 -18.62
C MET A 77 -7.42 2.02 -19.61
N ASP A 78 -6.64 1.19 -20.30
CA ASP A 78 -5.64 1.64 -21.25
C ASP A 78 -6.32 2.49 -22.37
N GLY A 79 -5.86 3.73 -22.52
CA GLY A 79 -6.49 4.76 -23.36
C GLY A 79 -7.34 5.83 -22.64
N SER A 80 -7.56 5.73 -21.33
CA SER A 80 -8.34 6.71 -20.53
C SER A 80 -7.55 7.96 -20.07
N GLY A 81 -6.23 7.98 -20.26
CA GLY A 81 -5.37 9.13 -19.93
C GLY A 81 -5.01 9.28 -18.45
N THR A 82 -5.35 8.32 -17.59
CA THR A 82 -4.90 8.29 -16.18
C THR A 82 -3.44 7.81 -16.06
N ASP A 83 -2.57 8.64 -15.48
CA ASP A 83 -1.17 8.30 -15.16
C ASP A 83 -1.08 7.43 -13.89
N ALA A 84 -1.70 6.26 -13.94
CA ALA A 84 -1.81 5.35 -12.80
C ALA A 84 -0.58 4.42 -12.66
N GLY A 85 0.40 4.51 -13.56
CA GLY A 85 1.66 3.73 -13.51
C GLY A 85 2.60 4.17 -12.38
N SER A 86 2.48 5.41 -11.92
CA SER A 86 3.19 5.95 -10.76
C SER A 86 2.62 5.44 -9.43
N LEU A 87 1.41 4.88 -9.42
CA LEU A 87 0.69 4.51 -8.22
C LEU A 87 1.02 3.08 -7.77
N LEU A 88 1.11 2.88 -6.47
CA LEU A 88 1.21 1.57 -5.83
C LEU A 88 0.15 1.45 -4.73
N PRO A 89 -0.91 0.65 -4.92
CA PRO A 89 -1.90 0.38 -3.88
C PRO A 89 -1.26 -0.26 -2.65
N PHE A 90 -1.60 0.21 -1.45
CA PHE A 90 -1.09 -0.36 -0.19
C PHE A 90 -2.18 -0.63 0.85
N ALA A 91 -3.40 -0.11 0.66
CA ALA A 91 -4.51 -0.35 1.56
C ALA A 91 -5.87 -0.15 0.87
N GLN A 92 -6.90 -0.77 1.44
CA GLN A 92 -8.30 -0.63 0.99
C GLN A 92 -9.26 -0.55 2.17
N PHE A 93 -10.51 -0.17 1.92
CA PHE A 93 -11.59 -0.17 2.92
C PHE A 93 -12.90 -0.80 2.41
N GLY A 94 -12.82 -1.62 1.35
CA GLY A 94 -13.92 -2.49 0.91
C GLY A 94 -14.91 -1.90 -0.09
N THR A 95 -14.65 -0.70 -0.62
CA THR A 95 -15.48 -0.06 -1.67
C THR A 95 -14.91 -0.22 -3.09
N GLY A 96 -13.76 -0.90 -3.23
CA GLY A 96 -12.99 -0.95 -4.47
C GLY A 96 -11.93 0.15 -4.57
N ASP A 97 -12.05 1.21 -3.77
CA ASP A 97 -11.05 2.28 -3.71
C ASP A 97 -9.78 1.84 -2.98
N TYR A 98 -8.66 2.43 -3.39
CA TYR A 98 -7.35 2.16 -2.81
C TYR A 98 -6.70 3.42 -2.28
N TYR A 99 -5.99 3.27 -1.16
CA TYR A 99 -4.90 4.17 -0.85
C TYR A 99 -3.64 3.71 -1.57
N CYS A 100 -3.02 4.65 -2.27
CA CYS A 100 -1.85 4.41 -3.09
C CYS A 100 -0.69 5.30 -2.65
N PHE A 101 0.52 4.79 -2.81
CA PHE A 101 1.72 5.61 -2.88
C PHE A 101 1.84 6.18 -4.29
N ASP A 102 1.89 7.51 -4.41
CA ASP A 102 2.10 8.20 -5.68
C ASP A 102 3.57 8.62 -5.82
N TYR A 103 4.30 7.87 -6.65
CA TYR A 103 5.72 8.10 -6.89
C TYR A 103 5.98 9.30 -7.81
N ALA A 104 4.96 9.89 -8.44
CA ALA A 104 5.10 11.16 -9.15
C ALA A 104 5.19 12.35 -8.17
N GLN A 105 4.81 12.17 -6.90
CA GLN A 105 4.80 13.20 -5.86
C GLN A 105 5.74 12.85 -4.70
N THR A 106 7.06 13.00 -4.89
CA THR A 106 8.10 12.59 -3.92
C THR A 106 8.91 13.76 -3.31
N GLU A 107 8.77 14.98 -3.83
CA GLU A 107 9.79 16.02 -3.64
C GLU A 107 9.84 16.68 -2.25
N ALA A 108 8.74 16.69 -1.48
CA ALA A 108 8.68 17.45 -0.22
C ALA A 108 9.22 16.69 1.01
N THR A 109 9.13 15.36 1.02
CA THR A 109 9.44 14.52 2.19
C THR A 109 10.52 13.47 1.88
N GLY A 110 10.87 13.27 0.60
CA GLY A 110 11.69 12.17 0.14
C GLY A 110 10.95 10.82 0.12
N GLU A 111 9.66 10.81 0.43
CA GLU A 111 8.77 9.66 0.32
C GLU A 111 7.61 9.99 -0.64
N PRO A 112 7.04 9.00 -1.34
CA PRO A 112 5.86 9.23 -2.17
C PRO A 112 4.67 9.68 -1.32
N ALA A 113 3.89 10.63 -1.85
CA ALA A 113 2.65 11.05 -1.25
C ALA A 113 1.66 9.89 -1.16
N VAL A 114 0.77 9.95 -0.18
CA VAL A 114 -0.37 9.04 -0.07
C VAL A 114 -1.58 9.70 -0.71
N VAL A 115 -2.17 9.03 -1.70
CA VAL A 115 -3.37 9.45 -2.40
C VAL A 115 -4.51 8.45 -2.15
N LEU A 116 -5.75 8.93 -2.13
CA LEU A 116 -6.93 8.10 -2.29
C LEU A 116 -7.24 8.04 -3.78
N TRP A 117 -7.31 6.83 -4.32
CA TRP A 117 -7.67 6.55 -5.70
C TRP A 117 -9.08 5.99 -5.78
N SER A 118 -9.88 6.52 -6.70
CA SER A 118 -11.26 6.10 -6.94
C SER A 118 -11.33 5.02 -8.02
N HIS A 119 -11.92 3.86 -7.68
CA HIS A 119 -12.13 2.78 -8.64
C HIS A 119 -13.08 3.16 -9.78
N GLU A 120 -14.09 3.98 -9.48
CA GLU A 120 -15.13 4.37 -10.43
C GLU A 120 -14.61 5.36 -11.48
N THR A 121 -13.70 6.26 -11.10
CA THR A 121 -13.30 7.40 -11.95
C THR A 121 -11.82 7.38 -12.34
N GLY A 122 -10.99 6.58 -11.65
CA GLY A 122 -9.54 6.60 -11.80
C GLY A 122 -8.85 7.84 -11.22
N ALA A 123 -9.60 8.78 -10.65
CA ALA A 123 -9.06 10.01 -10.09
C ALA A 123 -8.30 9.77 -8.77
N THR A 124 -7.27 10.57 -8.53
CA THR A 124 -6.51 10.57 -7.28
C THR A 124 -6.72 11.87 -6.51
N THR A 125 -6.79 11.77 -5.18
CA THR A 125 -6.81 12.92 -4.26
C THR A 125 -5.70 12.74 -3.24
N THR A 126 -4.78 13.70 -3.13
CA THR A 126 -3.71 13.67 -2.12
C THR A 126 -4.26 13.77 -0.70
N VAL A 127 -3.88 12.84 0.16
CA VAL A 127 -4.35 12.71 1.55
C VAL A 127 -3.25 13.03 2.55
N ALA A 128 -2.01 12.65 2.26
CA ALA A 128 -0.87 12.94 3.12
C ALA A 128 0.44 13.02 2.31
N PRO A 129 1.46 13.76 2.78
CA PRO A 129 2.75 13.87 2.11
C PRO A 129 3.67 12.65 2.29
N GLY A 130 3.16 11.55 2.88
CA GLY A 130 3.90 10.31 3.11
C GLY A 130 3.18 9.39 4.10
N PHE A 131 3.65 8.14 4.23
CA PHE A 131 2.96 7.12 5.03
C PHE A 131 2.95 7.43 6.53
N ALA A 132 4.05 7.98 7.08
CA ALA A 132 4.08 8.40 8.48
C ALA A 132 3.02 9.48 8.80
N ALA A 133 2.87 10.47 7.92
CA ALA A 133 1.86 11.52 8.07
C ALA A 133 0.44 10.95 7.92
N PHE A 134 0.23 10.01 7.00
CA PHE A 134 -1.02 9.29 6.84
C PHE A 134 -1.43 8.54 8.12
N LEU A 135 -0.48 7.87 8.79
CA LEU A 135 -0.76 7.20 10.07
C LEU A 135 -1.16 8.19 11.18
N ALA A 136 -0.70 9.44 11.13
CA ALA A 136 -1.03 10.45 12.13
C ALA A 136 -2.40 11.13 11.91
N LEU A 137 -3.05 10.91 10.76
CA LEU A 137 -4.34 11.55 10.47
C LEU A 137 -5.44 11.09 11.44
N PRO A 138 -6.18 12.03 12.05
CA PRO A 138 -7.39 11.71 12.79
C PRO A 138 -8.50 11.32 11.82
N GLY A 139 -9.23 10.23 12.11
CA GLY A 139 -10.38 9.83 11.30
C GLY A 139 -10.02 9.50 9.84
N ARG A 140 -8.95 8.72 9.63
CA ARG A 140 -8.54 8.22 8.30
C ARG A 140 -9.80 7.78 7.52
N PRO A 141 -10.03 8.28 6.29
CA PRO A 141 -11.24 7.96 5.55
C PRO A 141 -11.35 6.43 5.40
N GLY A 142 -12.37 5.87 6.04
CA GLY A 142 -12.61 4.45 6.23
C GLY A 142 -13.67 4.24 7.29
#